data_AF-Q3UZ30-F1
#
_entry.id   AF-Q3UZ30-F1
#
_cell.length_a   1.000
_cell.length_b   1.000
_cell.length_c   1.000
_cell.angle_alpha   90.00
_cell.angle_beta   90.00
_cell.angle_gamma   90.00
#
_symmetry.space_group_name_H-M   'P 1'
#
loop_
_entity.id
_entity.type
_entity.pdbx_description
1 polymer ?
#
loop_
_entity_poly.entity_id
_entity_poly.type
_entity_poly.pdbx_seq_one_letter_code
_entity_poly.pdbx_strand_id
1 'polypeptide(L)'
;MQYLNIKEDCNAMAFCAKMRSFKKTEVKQVVPEPGVEVTFYLLDREPLRLGSGEYTAEELCIRAAQECSISPLCHNLFALYDESTKLWYAPNRIITVDDKTSLRLHYRMRFYFTNWHGTNDNEQSVWRHSPKKQKNGYEKKRVPEATPLLDASSLEYLFAQGQYDLIKCLAPIRDPKTEQDGHDIENECLGMAVLAISHYAMMKKMQLPELPKDISYKRYIPETLNKSIRQRNLLTRMRINNVFKDFLKEFNNKTICDSSVSTHDLKVKYLATLETLTKHYGAEIFETSMLLISSENELSRCHSNDSGNVLYEVMVTGNLGIQWRQKPNVVPV
;
A
#
# COMPACT_ATOMS: atom_id res chain seq x y z
N MET A 1 36.54 2.14 62.29
CA MET A 1 35.74 2.50 61.10
C MET A 1 35.83 1.34 60.12
N GLN A 2 34.73 0.62 59.92
CA GLN A 2 34.67 -0.60 59.12
C GLN A 2 34.68 -0.27 57.62
N TYR A 3 35.58 -0.91 56.89
CA TYR A 3 35.64 -0.93 55.44
C TYR A 3 34.52 -1.85 54.90
N LEU A 4 33.59 -1.29 54.13
CA LEU A 4 32.62 -2.06 53.34
C LEU A 4 33.13 -2.18 51.90
N ASN A 5 33.58 -3.39 51.60
CA ASN A 5 34.06 -3.85 50.31
C ASN A 5 32.84 -4.37 49.53
N ILE A 6 32.34 -3.59 48.56
CA ILE A 6 31.22 -4.03 47.70
C ILE A 6 31.82 -4.88 46.58
N LYS A 7 31.71 -6.20 46.75
CA LYS A 7 31.92 -7.18 45.69
C LYS A 7 30.83 -6.99 44.63
N GLU A 8 31.27 -6.84 43.38
CA GLU A 8 30.44 -6.92 42.19
C GLU A 8 29.80 -8.31 42.08
N ASP A 9 28.50 -8.41 42.35
CA ASP A 9 27.74 -9.63 42.10
C ASP A 9 27.40 -9.74 40.61
N CYS A 10 28.19 -10.55 39.92
CA CYS A 10 28.09 -10.95 38.52
C CYS A 10 26.85 -11.84 38.20
N ASN A 11 25.74 -11.67 38.93
CA ASN A 11 24.51 -12.47 38.77
C ASN A 11 23.35 -11.71 38.09
N ALA A 12 23.54 -10.43 37.72
CA ALA A 12 22.52 -9.66 36.99
C ALA A 12 22.55 -9.88 35.46
N MET A 13 23.57 -10.54 34.90
CA MET A 13 23.73 -10.76 33.46
C MET A 13 23.27 -12.14 32.95
N ALA A 14 22.53 -12.92 33.76
CA ALA A 14 22.03 -14.24 33.36
C ALA A 14 20.52 -14.30 33.04
N PHE A 15 19.76 -13.20 33.22
CA PHE A 15 18.30 -13.19 32.96
C PHE A 15 17.89 -12.63 31.58
N CYS A 16 18.85 -12.15 30.77
CA CYS A 16 18.60 -11.62 29.43
C CYS A 16 18.71 -12.66 28.29
N ALA A 17 18.87 -13.96 28.59
CA ALA A 17 19.13 -15.00 27.58
C ALA A 17 17.97 -16.00 27.34
N LYS A 18 16.78 -15.80 27.92
CA LYS A 18 15.65 -16.74 27.78
C LYS A 18 14.32 -16.08 27.37
N MET A 19 14.36 -15.27 26.31
CA MET A 19 13.20 -15.02 25.43
C MET A 19 13.68 -14.87 23.98
N ARG A 20 14.21 -15.96 23.43
CA ARG A 20 14.32 -16.19 21.98
C ARG A 20 13.38 -17.33 21.62
N SER A 21 12.09 -17.03 21.47
CA SER A 21 11.17 -17.79 20.61
C SER A 21 9.80 -17.12 20.59
N PHE A 22 9.72 -15.94 20.00
CA PHE A 22 8.52 -15.53 19.29
C PHE A 22 9.00 -15.07 17.93
N LYS A 23 8.47 -15.70 16.88
CA LYS A 23 8.91 -15.61 15.49
C LYS A 23 9.31 -14.17 15.14
N LYS A 24 10.62 -13.94 15.03
CA LYS A 24 11.18 -12.95 14.12
C LYS A 24 10.54 -13.24 12.76
N THR A 25 9.52 -12.49 12.38
CA THR A 25 9.32 -12.16 10.98
C THR A 25 10.34 -11.07 10.64
N GLU A 26 11.62 -11.38 10.87
CA GLU A 26 12.65 -10.87 9.97
C GLU A 26 12.26 -11.48 8.63
N VAL A 27 11.92 -10.63 7.67
CA VAL A 27 12.08 -11.01 6.28
C VAL A 27 13.57 -11.32 6.17
N LYS A 28 13.93 -12.58 6.41
CA LYS A 28 15.19 -13.11 5.93
C LYS A 28 15.18 -12.73 4.46
N GLN A 29 16.23 -12.05 3.99
CA GLN A 29 16.57 -12.18 2.58
C GLN A 29 16.85 -13.67 2.39
N VAL A 30 15.78 -14.41 2.10
CA VAL A 30 15.85 -15.79 1.65
C VAL A 30 16.57 -15.66 0.32
N VAL A 31 17.78 -16.20 0.25
CA VAL A 31 18.46 -16.44 -1.02
C VAL A 31 17.40 -17.06 -1.93
N PRO A 32 17.08 -16.46 -3.09
CA PRO A 32 16.04 -17.01 -3.94
C PRO A 32 16.34 -18.49 -4.16
N GLU A 33 15.42 -19.36 -3.72
CA GLU A 33 15.49 -20.74 -4.19
C GLU A 33 15.37 -20.68 -5.72
N PRO A 34 16.19 -21.43 -6.48
CA PRO A 34 16.11 -21.43 -7.93
C PRO A 34 14.66 -21.76 -8.34
N GLY A 35 14.11 -20.94 -9.22
CA GLY A 35 12.71 -20.98 -9.63
C GLY A 35 12.10 -19.60 -9.85
N VAL A 36 10.87 -19.61 -10.36
CA VAL A 36 10.04 -18.41 -10.48
C VAL A 36 8.92 -18.47 -9.45
N GLU A 37 8.82 -17.41 -8.64
CA GLU A 37 7.79 -17.25 -7.61
C GLU A 37 6.89 -16.07 -7.95
N VAL A 38 5.57 -16.28 -7.89
CA VAL A 38 4.57 -15.20 -7.88
C VAL A 38 4.10 -15.00 -6.44
N THR A 39 4.46 -13.87 -5.84
CA THR A 39 4.14 -13.53 -4.46
C THR A 39 2.82 -12.75 -4.37
N PHE A 40 2.20 -12.85 -3.20
CA PHE A 40 0.94 -12.19 -2.87
C PHE A 40 1.12 -11.21 -1.70
N TYR A 41 0.29 -10.17 -1.65
CA TYR A 41 0.27 -9.25 -0.51
C TYR A 41 -0.52 -9.79 0.68
N LEU A 42 -1.37 -10.81 0.47
CA LEU A 42 -2.12 -11.48 1.52
C LEU A 42 -1.19 -12.36 2.38
N LEU A 43 -1.18 -12.13 3.70
CA LEU A 43 -0.26 -12.79 4.65
C LEU A 43 -0.53 -14.29 4.85
N ASP A 44 -1.72 -14.75 4.50
CA ASP A 44 -2.17 -16.13 4.63
C ASP A 44 -2.05 -16.94 3.33
N ARG A 45 -1.48 -16.34 2.27
CA ARG A 45 -1.29 -16.98 0.97
C ARG A 45 0.17 -17.29 0.70
N GLU A 46 0.43 -18.55 0.38
CA GLU A 46 1.75 -18.99 -0.06
C GLU A 46 2.01 -18.56 -1.51
N PRO A 47 3.24 -18.19 -1.89
CA PRO A 47 3.57 -17.84 -3.27
C PRO A 47 3.32 -19.00 -4.25
N LEU A 48 2.94 -18.68 -5.48
CA LEU A 48 2.91 -19.67 -6.55
C LEU A 48 4.34 -19.98 -6.99
N ARG A 49 4.75 -21.23 -6.83
CA ARG A 49 6.04 -21.73 -7.32
C ARG A 49 5.84 -22.38 -8.69
N LEU A 50 6.58 -21.92 -9.69
CA LEU A 50 6.47 -22.43 -11.05
C LEU A 50 7.48 -23.56 -11.28
N GLY A 51 7.01 -24.66 -11.87
CA GLY A 51 7.89 -25.69 -12.42
C GLY A 51 8.53 -25.24 -13.74
N SER A 52 9.56 -25.96 -14.19
CA SER A 52 10.21 -25.70 -15.47
C SER A 52 9.21 -25.69 -16.64
N GLY A 53 9.33 -24.73 -17.54
CA GLY A 53 8.41 -24.58 -18.67
C GLY A 53 8.28 -23.14 -19.15
N GLU A 54 7.36 -22.92 -20.07
CA GLU A 54 7.00 -21.60 -20.57
C GLU A 54 5.59 -21.23 -20.12
N TYR A 55 5.44 -20.01 -19.62
CA TYR A 55 4.17 -19.47 -19.14
C TYR A 55 3.96 -18.08 -19.73
N THR A 56 2.70 -17.70 -19.97
CA THR A 56 2.39 -16.29 -20.22
C THR A 56 2.11 -15.56 -18.90
N ALA A 57 2.40 -14.26 -18.85
CA ALA A 57 2.04 -13.45 -17.69
C ALA A 57 0.53 -13.50 -17.40
N GLU A 58 -0.32 -13.55 -18.44
CA GLU A 58 -1.78 -13.70 -18.29
C GLU A 58 -2.16 -15.03 -17.64
N GLU A 59 -1.57 -16.15 -18.07
CA GLU A 59 -1.82 -17.46 -17.46
C GLU A 59 -1.49 -17.45 -15.96
N LEU A 60 -0.34 -16.86 -15.60
CA LEU A 60 0.05 -16.70 -14.21
C LEU A 60 -0.91 -15.79 -13.43
N CYS A 61 -1.38 -14.70 -14.04
CA CYS A 61 -2.41 -13.83 -13.44
C CYS A 61 -3.75 -14.57 -13.24
N ILE A 62 -4.13 -15.50 -14.11
CA ILE A 62 -5.34 -16.33 -13.94
C ILE A 62 -5.16 -17.27 -12.75
N ARG A 63 -4.01 -17.96 -12.64
CA ARG A 63 -3.71 -18.84 -11.49
C ARG A 63 -3.66 -18.05 -10.18
N ALA A 64 -3.03 -16.87 -10.20
CA ALA A 64 -2.99 -15.95 -9.07
C ALA A 64 -4.38 -15.46 -8.64
N ALA A 65 -5.23 -15.09 -9.61
CA ALA A 65 -6.61 -14.71 -9.36
C ALA A 65 -7.40 -15.83 -8.69
N GLN A 66 -7.21 -17.08 -9.13
CA GLN A 66 -7.85 -18.26 -8.51
C GLN A 66 -7.40 -18.44 -7.06
N GLU A 67 -6.09 -18.40 -6.79
CA GLU A 67 -5.55 -18.55 -5.42
C GLU A 67 -6.04 -17.44 -4.48
N CYS A 68 -6.20 -16.22 -5.02
CA CYS A 68 -6.67 -15.05 -4.27
C CYS A 68 -8.20 -14.86 -4.32
N SER A 69 -8.94 -15.80 -4.91
CA SER A 69 -10.41 -15.74 -5.07
C SER A 69 -10.92 -14.45 -5.75
N ILE A 70 -10.13 -13.89 -6.66
CA ILE A 70 -10.49 -12.74 -7.49
C ILE A 70 -11.44 -13.22 -8.60
N SER A 71 -12.61 -12.57 -8.73
CA SER A 71 -13.56 -12.97 -9.78
C SER A 71 -13.02 -12.68 -11.19
N PRO A 72 -13.48 -13.43 -12.21
CA PRO A 72 -13.16 -13.12 -13.60
C PRO A 72 -13.49 -11.67 -14.02
N LEU A 73 -14.51 -11.05 -13.39
CA LEU A 73 -14.90 -9.66 -13.64
C LEU A 73 -13.81 -8.65 -13.20
N CYS A 74 -13.05 -8.98 -12.16
CA CYS A 74 -11.99 -8.13 -11.62
C CYS A 74 -10.58 -8.56 -12.06
N HIS A 75 -10.43 -9.72 -12.72
CA HIS A 75 -9.14 -10.26 -13.15
C HIS A 75 -8.28 -9.24 -13.92
N ASN A 76 -8.88 -8.51 -14.86
CA ASN A 76 -8.18 -7.56 -15.72
C ASN A 76 -7.72 -6.28 -15.00
N LEU A 77 -8.00 -6.12 -13.70
CA LEU A 77 -7.45 -5.05 -12.89
C LEU A 77 -6.02 -5.37 -12.40
N PHE A 78 -5.58 -6.62 -12.54
CA PHE A 78 -4.32 -7.13 -12.01
C PHE A 78 -3.29 -7.45 -13.10
N ALA A 79 -2.02 -7.36 -12.73
CA ALA A 79 -0.87 -7.73 -13.57
C ALA A 79 0.29 -8.23 -12.69
N LEU A 80 1.39 -8.65 -13.34
CA LEU A 80 2.63 -9.02 -12.65
C LEU A 80 3.61 -7.84 -12.62
N TYR A 81 4.14 -7.55 -11.44
CA TYR A 81 5.11 -6.50 -11.19
C TYR A 81 6.44 -7.08 -10.70
N ASP A 82 7.54 -6.66 -11.30
CA ASP A 82 8.89 -6.95 -10.82
C ASP A 82 9.39 -5.75 -10.01
N GLU A 83 9.40 -5.88 -8.68
CA GLU A 83 9.88 -4.81 -7.78
C GLU A 83 11.38 -4.50 -7.96
N SER A 84 12.17 -5.47 -8.45
CA SER A 84 13.62 -5.29 -8.63
C SER A 84 13.94 -4.41 -9.84
N THR A 85 13.25 -4.65 -10.96
CA THR A 85 13.41 -3.83 -12.17
C THR A 85 12.45 -2.63 -12.19
N LYS A 86 11.47 -2.59 -11.30
CA LYS A 86 10.36 -1.63 -11.27
C LYS A 86 9.54 -1.63 -12.57
N LEU A 87 9.32 -2.82 -13.13
CA LEU A 87 8.62 -2.97 -14.42
C LEU A 87 7.42 -3.90 -14.29
N TRP A 88 6.36 -3.55 -15.00
CA TRP A 88 5.21 -4.40 -15.20
C TRP A 88 5.40 -5.32 -16.40
N TYR A 89 4.83 -6.52 -16.33
CA TYR A 89 4.84 -7.46 -17.45
C TYR A 89 3.57 -7.28 -18.29
N ALA A 90 3.73 -7.22 -19.61
CA ALA A 90 2.59 -7.30 -20.53
C ALA A 90 1.93 -8.67 -20.44
N PRO A 91 0.60 -8.80 -20.61
CA PRO A 91 -0.12 -10.07 -20.44
C PRO A 91 0.38 -11.18 -21.37
N ASN A 92 0.85 -10.81 -22.57
CA ASN A 92 1.41 -11.73 -23.56
C ASN A 92 2.91 -12.03 -23.37
N ARG A 93 3.55 -11.53 -22.31
CA ARG A 93 4.97 -11.78 -22.06
C ARG A 93 5.19 -13.26 -21.70
N ILE A 94 6.09 -13.91 -22.42
CA ILE A 94 6.52 -15.28 -22.14
C ILE A 94 7.57 -15.25 -21.03
N ILE A 95 7.40 -16.12 -20.05
CA ILE A 95 8.30 -16.34 -18.91
C ILE A 95 8.79 -17.78 -19.02
N THR A 96 10.05 -17.94 -19.40
CA THR A 96 10.72 -19.24 -19.46
C THR A 96 11.36 -19.54 -18.11
N VAL A 97 10.98 -20.65 -17.50
CA VAL A 97 11.48 -21.12 -16.22
C VAL A 97 12.43 -22.29 -16.47
N ASP A 98 13.71 -22.09 -16.17
CA ASP A 98 14.74 -23.13 -16.18
C ASP A 98 15.44 -23.24 -14.80
N ASP A 99 16.30 -24.24 -14.65
CA ASP A 99 17.02 -24.52 -13.38
C ASP A 99 17.95 -23.39 -12.92
N LYS A 100 18.20 -22.40 -13.77
CA LYS A 100 19.08 -21.24 -13.49
C LYS A 100 18.27 -19.97 -13.23
N THR A 101 16.98 -19.98 -13.53
CA THR A 101 16.11 -18.81 -13.42
C THR A 101 15.76 -18.58 -11.96
N SER A 102 15.97 -17.35 -11.48
CA SER A 102 15.54 -16.91 -10.16
C SER A 102 14.80 -15.59 -10.33
N LEU A 103 13.47 -15.64 -10.33
CA LEU A 103 12.62 -14.47 -10.55
C LEU A 103 11.51 -14.41 -9.50
N ARG A 104 11.29 -13.22 -8.94
CA ARG A 104 10.20 -12.97 -8.00
C ARG A 104 9.30 -11.88 -8.58
N LEU A 105 8.07 -12.24 -8.90
CA LEU A 105 7.04 -11.34 -9.41
C LEU A 105 5.96 -11.16 -8.36
N HIS A 106 5.37 -9.97 -8.29
CA HIS A 106 4.26 -9.67 -7.40
C HIS A 106 2.98 -9.64 -8.23
N TYR A 107 1.98 -10.45 -7.87
CA TYR A 107 0.63 -10.28 -8.39
C TYR A 107 0.05 -9.00 -7.80
N ARG A 108 -0.33 -8.02 -8.62
CA ARG A 108 -0.59 -6.66 -8.14
C ARG A 108 -1.74 -6.02 -8.91
N MET A 109 -2.64 -5.34 -8.21
CA MET A 109 -3.65 -4.49 -8.85
C MET A 109 -2.93 -3.30 -9.50
N ARG A 110 -3.09 -3.19 -10.81
CA ARG A 110 -2.43 -2.19 -11.66
C ARG A 110 -3.41 -1.11 -12.10
N PHE A 111 -4.58 -1.52 -12.58
CA PHE A 111 -5.56 -0.59 -13.12
C PHE A 111 -6.45 -0.07 -12.00
N TYR A 112 -6.20 1.17 -11.61
CA TYR A 112 -6.85 1.83 -10.47
C TYR A 112 -7.67 3.03 -10.91
N PHE A 113 -8.79 3.25 -10.24
CA PHE A 113 -9.67 4.41 -10.46
C PHE A 113 -9.92 5.12 -9.14
N THR A 114 -9.45 6.36 -9.00
CA THR A 114 -9.59 7.14 -7.78
C THR A 114 -11.06 7.35 -7.43
N ASN A 115 -11.38 7.32 -6.14
CA ASN A 115 -12.74 7.44 -5.60
C ASN A 115 -13.71 6.34 -6.10
N TRP A 116 -13.20 5.14 -6.40
CA TRP A 116 -14.03 3.94 -6.66
C TRP A 116 -14.94 3.58 -5.47
N HIS A 117 -14.55 3.99 -4.25
CA HIS A 117 -15.31 3.78 -3.02
C HIS A 117 -16.44 4.81 -2.80
N GLY A 118 -16.43 5.93 -3.54
CA GLY A 118 -17.49 6.94 -3.50
C GLY A 118 -17.66 7.65 -2.15
N THR A 119 -16.59 7.76 -1.35
CA THR A 119 -16.65 8.44 -0.03
C THR A 119 -16.08 9.86 -0.07
N ASN A 120 -15.51 10.29 -1.20
CA ASN A 120 -15.10 11.67 -1.41
C ASN A 120 -16.13 12.37 -2.29
N ASP A 121 -16.98 13.21 -1.68
CA ASP A 121 -18.05 13.93 -2.38
C ASP A 121 -17.54 15.00 -3.36
N ASN A 122 -16.27 15.38 -3.26
CA ASN A 122 -15.64 16.38 -4.13
C ASN A 122 -15.12 15.78 -5.44
N GLU A 123 -15.05 14.44 -5.55
CA GLU A 123 -14.55 13.73 -6.72
C GLU A 123 -15.64 12.86 -7.35
N GLN A 124 -15.53 12.61 -8.65
CA GLN A 124 -16.48 11.74 -9.34
C GLN A 124 -16.34 10.29 -8.85
N SER A 125 -17.44 9.69 -8.39
CA SER A 125 -17.45 8.26 -8.04
C SER A 125 -17.39 7.38 -9.29
N VAL A 126 -16.68 6.25 -9.19
CA VAL A 126 -16.46 5.33 -10.30
C VAL A 126 -17.18 4.00 -10.09
N TRP A 127 -17.98 3.59 -11.06
CA TRP A 127 -18.80 2.38 -11.01
C TRP A 127 -18.80 1.63 -12.33
N ARG A 128 -19.09 0.33 -12.31
CA ARG A 128 -19.37 -0.45 -13.52
C ARG A 128 -20.78 -0.13 -14.02
N HIS A 129 -20.94 -0.14 -15.34
CA HIS A 129 -22.26 -0.07 -15.95
C HIS A 129 -23.14 -1.24 -15.47
N SER A 130 -24.41 -0.94 -15.25
CA SER A 130 -25.43 -1.90 -14.83
C SER A 130 -26.63 -1.82 -15.78
N PRO A 131 -27.27 -2.94 -16.14
CA PRO A 131 -28.50 -2.89 -16.93
C PRO A 131 -29.59 -2.10 -16.18
N LYS A 132 -30.28 -1.19 -16.86
CA LYS A 132 -31.37 -0.40 -16.28
C LYS A 132 -32.49 -1.34 -15.83
N LYS A 133 -32.84 -1.35 -14.54
CA LYS A 133 -34.09 -1.96 -14.09
C LYS A 133 -35.25 -1.02 -14.43
N GLN A 134 -36.41 -1.56 -14.84
CA GLN A 134 -37.62 -0.76 -15.04
C GLN A 134 -37.94 -0.03 -13.72
N LYS A 135 -38.00 1.31 -13.78
CA LYS A 135 -38.35 2.15 -12.64
C LYS A 135 -39.79 1.89 -12.23
N ASN A 136 -40.00 1.18 -11.13
CA ASN A 136 -41.28 1.30 -10.41
C ASN A 136 -41.29 2.70 -9.77
N GLY A 137 -42.27 3.53 -10.16
CA GLY A 137 -42.30 4.99 -9.95
C GLY A 137 -42.36 5.51 -8.51
N TYR A 138 -41.94 4.73 -7.51
CA TYR A 138 -42.05 5.07 -6.09
C TYR A 138 -40.72 5.10 -5.31
N GLU A 139 -39.57 4.79 -5.91
CA GLU A 139 -38.29 4.85 -5.19
C GLU A 139 -37.48 6.12 -5.48
N LYS A 140 -37.52 7.08 -4.55
CA LYS A 140 -36.47 8.11 -4.40
C LYS A 140 -35.27 7.50 -3.69
N LYS A 141 -34.35 6.84 -4.41
CA LYS A 141 -33.03 6.47 -3.85
C LYS A 141 -31.92 7.34 -4.45
N ARG A 142 -31.07 7.86 -3.54
CA ARG A 142 -29.86 8.65 -3.82
C ARG A 142 -28.64 7.80 -4.17
N VAL A 143 -28.74 6.47 -4.07
CA VAL A 143 -27.65 5.55 -4.45
C VAL A 143 -27.82 5.23 -5.93
N PRO A 144 -26.85 5.57 -6.81
CA PRO A 144 -26.93 5.14 -8.19
C PRO A 144 -27.04 3.61 -8.24
N GLU A 145 -27.98 3.08 -9.03
CA GLU A 145 -28.12 1.64 -9.31
C GLU A 145 -26.92 1.13 -10.14
N ALA A 146 -25.71 1.28 -9.62
CA ALA A 146 -24.48 1.00 -10.31
C ALA A 146 -23.74 -0.16 -9.60
N THR A 147 -23.09 -0.99 -10.40
CA THR A 147 -22.38 -2.16 -9.87
C THR A 147 -21.02 -1.69 -9.33
N PRO A 148 -20.62 -2.06 -8.10
CA PRO A 148 -19.30 -1.74 -7.56
C PRO A 148 -18.17 -2.15 -8.51
N LEU A 149 -17.09 -1.38 -8.53
CA LEU A 149 -15.93 -1.68 -9.37
C LEU A 149 -15.22 -2.97 -8.90
N LEU A 150 -15.07 -3.11 -7.58
CA LEU A 150 -14.34 -4.19 -6.91
C LEU A 150 -15.30 -5.18 -6.25
N ASP A 151 -14.95 -6.46 -6.32
CA ASP A 151 -15.55 -7.48 -5.46
C ASP A 151 -14.85 -7.54 -4.08
N ALA A 152 -15.41 -8.35 -3.17
CA ALA A 152 -14.91 -8.44 -1.79
C ALA A 152 -13.43 -8.92 -1.72
N SER A 153 -13.04 -9.88 -2.54
CA SER A 153 -11.67 -10.42 -2.59
C SER A 153 -10.69 -9.39 -3.15
N SER A 154 -11.09 -8.65 -4.18
CA SER A 154 -10.28 -7.57 -4.78
C SER A 154 -10.07 -6.42 -3.80
N LEU A 155 -11.07 -6.08 -2.99
CA LEU A 155 -10.93 -5.13 -1.90
C LEU A 155 -9.95 -5.62 -0.81
N GLU A 156 -10.07 -6.88 -0.38
CA GLU A 156 -9.12 -7.47 0.59
C GLU A 156 -7.69 -7.43 0.06
N TYR A 157 -7.50 -7.80 -1.21
CA TYR A 157 -6.20 -7.80 -1.86
C TYR A 157 -5.62 -6.38 -1.98
N LEU A 158 -6.43 -5.42 -2.46
CA LEU A 158 -6.02 -4.03 -2.60
C LEU A 158 -5.68 -3.41 -1.23
N PHE A 159 -6.41 -3.76 -0.17
CA PHE A 159 -6.10 -3.30 1.18
C PHE A 159 -4.72 -3.80 1.65
N ALA A 160 -4.43 -5.09 1.47
CA ALA A 160 -3.12 -5.65 1.82
C ALA A 160 -1.98 -5.03 0.97
N GLN A 161 -2.23 -4.83 -0.33
CA GLN A 161 -1.31 -4.13 -1.23
C GLN A 161 -1.06 -2.68 -0.78
N GLY A 162 -2.11 -1.92 -0.46
CA GLY A 162 -2.00 -0.52 -0.02
C GLY A 162 -1.27 -0.38 1.32
N GLN A 163 -1.45 -1.32 2.25
CA GLN A 163 -0.66 -1.38 3.48
C GLN A 163 0.83 -1.58 3.18
N TYR A 164 1.16 -2.54 2.31
CA TYR A 164 2.53 -2.78 1.88
C TYR A 164 3.13 -1.53 1.22
N ASP A 165 2.38 -0.89 0.32
CA ASP A 165 2.83 0.29 -0.41
C ASP A 165 3.14 1.48 0.51
N LEU A 166 2.29 1.73 1.50
CA LEU A 166 2.53 2.79 2.49
C LEU A 166 3.78 2.50 3.32
N ILE A 167 3.89 1.28 3.85
CA ILE A 167 4.98 0.88 4.76
C ILE A 167 6.32 0.88 4.00
N LYS A 168 6.36 0.28 2.80
CA LYS A 168 7.53 0.19 1.93
C LYS A 168 7.82 1.44 1.11
N CYS A 169 6.99 2.47 1.27
CA CYS A 169 7.13 3.75 0.57
C CYS A 169 7.04 3.63 -0.96
N LEU A 170 6.31 2.64 -1.47
CA LEU A 170 5.89 2.59 -2.88
C LEU A 170 4.78 3.61 -3.17
N ALA A 171 3.96 3.91 -2.16
CA ALA A 171 3.06 5.06 -2.14
C ALA A 171 3.64 6.12 -1.17
N PRO A 172 4.56 6.98 -1.65
CA PRO A 172 5.22 7.95 -0.77
C PRO A 172 4.21 8.98 -0.26
N ILE A 173 4.28 9.32 1.03
CA ILE A 173 3.47 10.39 1.63
C ILE A 173 3.72 11.73 0.92
N ARG A 174 2.68 12.57 0.83
CA ARG A 174 2.78 13.90 0.22
C ARG A 174 3.76 14.80 0.99
N ASP A 175 4.35 15.78 0.30
CA ASP A 175 5.22 16.75 0.96
C ASP A 175 4.39 17.70 1.83
N PRO A 176 4.88 18.07 3.02
CA PRO A 176 4.21 19.04 3.87
C PRO A 176 4.29 20.43 3.25
N LYS A 177 3.17 21.16 3.30
CA LYS A 177 3.11 22.58 2.87
C LYS A 177 3.60 23.53 3.96
N THR A 178 3.43 23.13 5.22
CA THR A 178 3.82 23.88 6.43
C THR A 178 4.29 22.91 7.51
N GLU A 179 4.90 23.41 8.58
CA GLU A 179 5.27 22.57 9.74
C GLU A 179 4.04 21.91 10.38
N GLN A 180 2.95 22.67 10.54
CA GLN A 180 1.68 22.16 11.05
C GLN A 180 1.12 21.04 10.16
N ASP A 181 1.13 21.23 8.84
CA ASP A 181 0.70 20.21 7.88
C ASP A 181 1.59 18.95 7.96
N GLY A 182 2.89 19.12 8.24
CA GLY A 182 3.79 18.01 8.55
C GLY A 182 3.37 17.20 9.77
N HIS A 183 2.96 17.87 10.85
CA HIS A 183 2.41 17.19 12.03
C HIS A 183 1.07 16.49 11.74
N ASP A 184 0.22 17.08 10.91
CA ASP A 184 -1.06 16.49 10.52
C ASP A 184 -0.86 15.23 9.67
N ILE A 185 0.08 15.24 8.71
CA ILE A 185 0.49 14.05 7.94
C ILE A 185 1.00 12.93 8.87
N GLU A 186 1.80 13.27 9.88
CA GLU A 186 2.29 12.29 10.86
C GLU A 186 1.14 11.67 11.66
N ASN A 187 0.18 12.49 12.10
CA ASN A 187 -0.99 12.02 12.82
C ASN A 187 -1.89 11.15 11.93
N GLU A 188 -2.07 11.50 10.66
CA GLU A 188 -2.78 10.65 9.69
C GLU A 188 -2.08 9.29 9.53
N CYS A 189 -0.75 9.25 9.45
CA CYS A 189 0.00 7.98 9.43
C CYS A 189 -0.24 7.14 10.71
N LEU A 190 -0.33 7.77 11.88
CA LEU A 190 -0.71 7.06 13.12
C LEU A 190 -2.15 6.56 13.05
N GLY A 191 -3.07 7.33 12.47
CA GLY A 191 -4.45 6.90 12.20
C GLY A 191 -4.51 5.68 11.29
N MET A 192 -3.69 5.66 10.22
CA MET A 192 -3.55 4.50 9.35
C MET A 192 -3.06 3.26 10.12
N ALA A 193 -2.10 3.42 11.03
CA ALA A 193 -1.66 2.33 11.89
C ALA A 193 -2.79 1.82 12.82
N VAL A 194 -3.63 2.72 13.35
CA VAL A 194 -4.80 2.34 14.16
C VAL A 194 -5.82 1.56 13.33
N LEU A 195 -6.12 1.98 12.11
CA LEU A 195 -7.02 1.27 11.20
C LEU A 195 -6.49 -0.14 10.89
N ALA A 196 -5.20 -0.26 10.55
CA ALA A 196 -4.55 -1.53 10.25
C ALA A 196 -4.58 -2.52 11.43
N ILE A 197 -4.25 -2.03 12.62
CA ILE A 197 -4.25 -2.83 13.85
C ILE A 197 -5.67 -3.26 14.24
N SER A 198 -6.63 -2.34 14.14
CA SER A 198 -8.03 -2.63 14.47
C SER A 198 -8.63 -3.65 13.51
N HIS A 199 -8.33 -3.53 12.22
CA HIS A 199 -8.72 -4.54 11.22
C HIS A 199 -8.14 -5.93 11.56
N TYR A 200 -6.84 -5.98 11.89
CA TYR A 200 -6.19 -7.23 12.30
C TYR A 200 -6.84 -7.84 13.56
N ALA A 201 -7.14 -7.01 14.57
CA ALA A 201 -7.80 -7.44 15.79
C ALA A 201 -9.18 -8.06 15.50
N MET A 202 -10.00 -7.38 14.69
CA MET A 202 -11.32 -7.86 14.28
C MET A 202 -11.22 -9.19 13.50
N MET A 203 -10.27 -9.31 12.56
CA MET A 203 -10.03 -10.54 11.81
C MET A 203 -9.63 -11.72 12.71
N LYS A 204 -8.86 -11.44 13.77
CA LYS A 204 -8.47 -12.45 14.77
C LYS A 204 -9.48 -12.62 15.91
N LYS A 205 -10.62 -11.92 15.86
CA LYS A 205 -11.65 -11.90 16.93
C LYS A 205 -11.07 -11.55 18.31
N MET A 206 -10.10 -10.63 18.33
CA MET A 206 -9.48 -10.09 19.55
C MET A 206 -10.12 -8.75 19.90
N GLN A 207 -10.30 -8.48 21.20
CA GLN A 207 -10.73 -7.17 21.70
C GLN A 207 -9.63 -6.52 22.55
N LEU A 208 -9.66 -5.20 22.75
CA LEU A 208 -8.83 -4.59 23.79
C LEU A 208 -9.37 -5.02 25.17
N PRO A 209 -8.52 -5.49 26.11
CA PRO A 209 -7.06 -5.36 26.19
C PRO A 209 -6.25 -6.58 25.71
N GLU A 210 -6.87 -7.56 25.04
CA GLU A 210 -6.24 -8.82 24.59
C GLU A 210 -5.18 -8.62 23.49
N LEU A 211 -5.09 -7.43 22.92
CA LEU A 211 -4.02 -7.07 22.00
C LEU A 211 -2.64 -7.23 22.69
N PRO A 212 -1.64 -7.78 21.99
CA PRO A 212 -0.29 -7.92 22.54
C PRO A 212 0.24 -6.60 23.09
N LYS A 213 0.80 -6.62 24.31
CA LYS A 213 1.34 -5.42 24.98
C LYS A 213 2.46 -4.72 24.21
N ASP A 214 3.10 -5.45 23.29
CA ASP A 214 4.15 -4.98 22.39
C ASP A 214 3.63 -4.41 21.07
N ILE A 215 2.30 -4.29 20.90
CA ILE A 215 1.74 -3.70 19.69
C ILE A 215 2.20 -2.24 19.55
N SER A 216 2.72 -1.91 18.37
CA SER A 216 3.37 -0.64 18.11
C SER A 216 3.08 -0.19 16.68
N TYR A 217 2.77 1.09 16.53
CA TYR A 217 2.56 1.73 15.23
C TYR A 217 3.75 1.59 14.28
N LYS A 218 4.97 1.36 14.80
CA LYS A 218 6.23 1.40 14.04
C LYS A 218 6.28 0.45 12.84
N ARG A 219 5.50 -0.63 12.84
CA ARG A 219 5.42 -1.60 11.72
C ARG A 219 4.30 -1.29 10.72
N TYR A 220 3.50 -0.25 10.98
CA TYR A 220 2.29 0.09 10.24
C TYR A 220 2.30 1.51 9.68
N ILE A 221 3.45 2.20 9.78
CA ILE A 221 3.71 3.52 9.21
C ILE A 221 4.83 3.43 8.16
N PRO A 222 4.99 4.42 7.27
CA PRO A 222 6.09 4.46 6.32
C PRO A 222 7.46 4.27 6.98
N GLU A 223 8.32 3.44 6.40
CA GLU A 223 9.67 3.15 6.92
C GLU A 223 10.52 4.43 7.04
N THR A 224 10.35 5.38 6.11
CA THR A 224 10.97 6.70 6.12
C THR A 224 10.54 7.53 7.34
N LEU A 225 9.24 7.59 7.64
CA LEU A 225 8.71 8.27 8.82
C LEU A 225 9.19 7.59 10.11
N ASN A 226 9.17 6.26 10.16
CA ASN A 226 9.67 5.51 11.32
C ASN A 226 11.17 5.77 11.56
N LYS A 227 11.97 5.86 10.49
CA LYS A 227 13.39 6.28 10.58
C LYS A 227 13.52 7.70 11.14
N SER A 228 12.73 8.65 10.63
CA SER A 228 12.71 10.04 11.14
C SER A 228 12.36 10.09 12.63
N ILE A 229 11.29 9.41 13.07
CA ILE A 229 10.87 9.40 14.48
C ILE A 229 11.95 8.79 15.38
N ARG A 230 12.65 7.74 14.93
CA ARG A 230 13.74 7.10 15.70
C ARG A 230 14.90 8.06 15.99
N GLN A 231 15.15 9.02 15.11
CA GLN A 231 16.22 10.02 15.25
C GLN A 231 15.85 11.21 16.14
N ARG A 232 14.56 11.39 16.47
CA ARG A 232 14.10 12.46 17.38
C ARG A 232 14.48 12.18 18.84
N ASN A 233 14.42 13.19 19.70
CA ASN A 233 14.71 13.04 21.14
C ASN A 233 13.72 12.09 21.85
N LEU A 234 14.10 11.60 23.04
CA LEU A 234 13.32 10.61 23.80
C LEU A 234 11.90 11.07 24.12
N LEU A 235 11.74 12.31 24.56
CA LEU A 235 10.44 12.86 24.97
C LEU A 235 9.48 12.95 23.79
N THR A 236 9.96 13.38 22.62
CA THR A 236 9.16 13.41 21.39
C THR A 236 8.70 12.00 21.00
N ARG A 237 9.58 11.00 21.08
CA ARG A 237 9.20 9.61 20.78
C ARG A 237 8.18 9.06 21.77
N MET A 238 8.32 9.38 23.06
CA MET A 238 7.33 9.00 24.09
C MET A 238 5.98 9.66 23.83
N ARG A 239 5.97 10.96 23.49
CA ARG A 239 4.76 11.71 23.15
C ARG A 239 4.02 11.06 21.97
N ILE A 240 4.71 10.79 20.87
CA ILE A 240 4.12 10.15 19.68
C ILE A 240 3.53 8.78 20.04
N ASN A 241 4.25 7.98 20.82
CA ASN A 241 3.77 6.67 21.24
C ASN A 241 2.53 6.75 22.13
N ASN A 242 2.43 7.77 22.99
CA ASN A 242 1.24 7.98 23.83
C ASN A 242 0.05 8.42 22.98
N VAL A 243 0.23 9.37 22.06
CA VAL A 243 -0.81 9.78 21.11
C VAL A 243 -1.37 8.58 20.34
N PHE A 244 -0.48 7.71 19.83
CA PHE A 244 -0.91 6.48 19.17
C PHE A 244 -1.75 5.56 20.09
N LYS A 245 -1.31 5.35 21.34
CA LYS A 245 -2.06 4.52 22.30
C LYS A 245 -3.42 5.11 22.63
N ASP A 246 -3.50 6.42 22.77
CA ASP A 246 -4.75 7.14 23.04
C ASP A 246 -5.71 6.98 21.86
N PHE A 247 -5.24 7.19 20.63
CA PHE A 247 -6.04 6.96 19.42
C PHE A 247 -6.52 5.52 19.30
N LEU A 248 -5.64 4.54 19.54
CA LEU A 248 -6.00 3.13 19.44
C LEU A 248 -7.08 2.76 20.47
N LYS A 249 -6.94 3.23 21.71
CA LYS A 249 -7.89 2.98 22.79
C LYS A 249 -9.24 3.65 22.50
N GLU A 250 -9.22 4.93 22.13
CA GLU A 250 -10.42 5.70 21.83
C GLU A 250 -11.20 5.10 20.66
N PHE A 251 -10.51 4.79 19.57
CA PHE A 251 -11.13 4.24 18.37
C PHE A 251 -11.79 2.88 18.61
N ASN A 252 -11.13 1.98 19.35
CA ASN A 252 -11.71 0.67 19.63
C ASN A 252 -12.86 0.76 20.65
N ASN A 253 -12.72 1.57 21.70
CA ASN A 253 -13.72 1.63 22.75
C ASN A 253 -14.99 2.38 22.31
N LYS A 254 -14.85 3.47 21.56
CA LYS A 254 -15.99 4.32 21.17
C LYS A 254 -16.44 4.05 19.74
N THR A 255 -15.51 3.99 18.80
CA THR A 255 -15.89 3.89 17.39
C THR A 255 -16.28 2.47 17.00
N ILE A 256 -15.54 1.44 17.43
CA ILE A 256 -15.82 0.06 17.03
C ILE A 256 -16.95 -0.57 17.86
N CYS A 257 -17.00 -0.29 19.17
CA CYS A 257 -18.05 -0.83 20.04
C CYS A 257 -19.37 -0.07 19.91
N ASP A 258 -19.36 1.27 19.86
CA ASP A 258 -20.60 2.06 19.85
C ASP A 258 -21.13 2.31 18.43
N SER A 259 -20.24 2.32 17.44
CA SER A 259 -20.61 2.43 16.02
C SER A 259 -20.39 1.06 15.38
N SER A 260 -21.36 0.53 14.63
CA SER A 260 -21.24 -0.78 13.98
C SER A 260 -20.25 -0.76 12.79
N VAL A 261 -18.99 -0.44 13.05
CA VAL A 261 -17.91 -0.37 12.05
C VAL A 261 -17.53 -1.79 11.68
N SER A 262 -17.67 -2.12 10.40
CA SER A 262 -17.26 -3.41 9.86
C SER A 262 -15.80 -3.40 9.42
N THR A 263 -15.23 -4.59 9.21
CA THR A 263 -13.89 -4.72 8.61
C THR A 263 -13.84 -4.14 7.20
N HIS A 264 -14.95 -4.21 6.46
CA HIS A 264 -15.09 -3.57 5.16
C HIS A 264 -14.90 -2.04 5.26
N ASP A 265 -15.53 -1.39 6.24
CA ASP A 265 -15.44 0.06 6.43
C ASP A 265 -14.02 0.51 6.77
N LEU A 266 -13.29 -0.29 7.57
CA LEU A 266 -11.88 -0.03 7.86
C LEU A 266 -11.01 -0.08 6.61
N LYS A 267 -11.24 -1.07 5.73
CA LYS A 267 -10.51 -1.20 4.46
C LYS A 267 -10.78 -0.03 3.53
N VAL A 268 -12.05 0.32 3.36
CA VAL A 268 -12.45 1.48 2.54
C VAL A 268 -11.85 2.76 3.10
N LYS A 269 -11.96 2.99 4.42
CA LYS A 269 -11.41 4.20 5.05
C LYS A 269 -9.89 4.29 4.88
N TYR A 270 -9.18 3.19 5.04
CA TYR A 270 -7.74 3.14 4.85
C TYR A 270 -7.35 3.51 3.41
N LEU A 271 -7.96 2.85 2.43
CA LEU A 271 -7.66 3.09 1.01
C LEU A 271 -8.04 4.50 0.57
N ALA A 272 -9.19 5.01 1.00
CA ALA A 272 -9.58 6.40 0.74
C ALA A 272 -8.58 7.41 1.35
N THR A 273 -8.06 7.14 2.55
CA THR A 273 -7.03 7.98 3.15
C THR A 273 -5.69 7.88 2.41
N LEU A 274 -5.33 6.72 1.84
CA LEU A 274 -4.11 6.63 1.00
C LEU A 274 -4.18 7.55 -0.22
N GLU A 275 -5.34 7.66 -0.86
CA GLU A 275 -5.52 8.53 -2.04
C GLU A 275 -5.17 9.98 -1.73
N THR A 276 -5.47 10.48 -0.52
CA THR A 276 -5.22 11.86 -0.12
C THR A 276 -3.89 12.07 0.62
N LEU A 277 -3.40 11.04 1.31
CA LEU A 277 -2.17 11.09 2.12
C LEU A 277 -0.91 10.91 1.29
N THR A 278 -0.98 10.21 0.16
CA THR A 278 0.17 9.84 -0.66
C THR A 278 0.20 10.57 -2.00
N LYS A 279 1.37 10.62 -2.63
CA LYS A 279 1.55 11.27 -3.95
C LYS A 279 1.09 10.31 -5.04
N HIS A 280 0.17 10.77 -5.87
CA HIS A 280 -0.21 10.11 -7.13
C HIS A 280 -0.59 8.62 -6.95
N TYR A 281 -1.32 8.29 -5.88
CA TYR A 281 -1.76 6.92 -5.63
C TYR A 281 -2.59 6.39 -6.82
N GLY A 282 -2.24 5.19 -7.30
CA GLY A 282 -2.88 4.60 -8.48
C GLY A 282 -2.44 5.17 -9.83
N ALA A 283 -1.42 6.03 -9.87
CA ALA A 283 -0.82 6.53 -11.11
C ALA A 283 0.51 5.82 -11.43
N GLU A 284 0.82 5.71 -12.72
CA GLU A 284 2.17 5.37 -13.20
C GLU A 284 2.77 6.61 -13.87
N ILE A 285 4.00 6.97 -13.51
CA ILE A 285 4.75 8.11 -14.06
C ILE A 285 5.97 7.58 -14.79
N PHE A 286 6.13 7.97 -16.05
CA PHE A 286 7.23 7.58 -16.93
C PHE A 286 8.08 8.79 -17.27
N GLU A 287 9.39 8.62 -17.22
CA GLU A 287 10.34 9.66 -17.63
C GLU A 287 10.80 9.42 -19.07
N THR A 288 10.84 10.48 -19.87
CA THR A 288 11.38 10.43 -21.25
C THR A 288 12.18 11.69 -21.56
N SER A 289 13.26 11.53 -22.33
CA SER A 289 14.05 12.64 -22.88
C SER A 289 13.47 13.22 -24.16
N MET A 290 12.52 12.53 -24.78
CA MET A 290 11.93 12.92 -26.06
C MET A 290 10.42 12.71 -26.02
N LEU A 291 9.68 13.80 -26.20
CA LEU A 291 8.22 13.79 -26.26
C LEU A 291 7.77 14.64 -27.46
N LEU A 292 7.14 13.99 -28.45
CA LEU A 292 6.58 14.65 -29.64
C LEU A 292 5.06 14.58 -29.56
N ILE A 293 4.42 15.74 -29.67
CA ILE A 293 2.97 15.87 -29.61
C ILE A 293 2.51 16.50 -30.92
N SER A 294 1.52 15.89 -31.55
CA SER A 294 0.88 16.43 -32.73
C SER A 294 -0.59 16.54 -32.40
N SER A 295 -1.13 17.75 -32.43
CA SER A 295 -2.59 17.90 -32.62
C SER A 295 -2.86 17.72 -34.12
N GLU A 296 -4.09 17.35 -34.49
CA GLU A 296 -4.46 17.04 -35.88
C GLU A 296 -4.15 18.17 -36.90
N ASN A 297 -3.76 19.38 -36.46
CA ASN A 297 -3.36 20.49 -37.34
C ASN A 297 -2.11 21.29 -36.92
N GLU A 298 -1.41 20.96 -35.83
CA GLU A 298 -0.14 21.64 -35.49
C GLU A 298 0.89 20.65 -34.92
N LEU A 299 2.07 20.62 -35.56
CA LEU A 299 3.23 19.89 -35.07
C LEU A 299 3.93 20.77 -34.02
N SER A 300 3.48 20.72 -32.77
CA SER A 300 4.21 21.36 -31.67
C SER A 300 5.43 20.50 -31.31
N ARG A 301 6.53 20.74 -32.02
CA ARG A 301 7.85 20.22 -31.60
C ARG A 301 8.29 20.99 -30.36
N CYS A 302 8.27 20.34 -29.20
CA CYS A 302 9.07 20.78 -28.06
C CYS A 302 10.55 20.52 -28.40
N HIS A 303 11.16 21.41 -29.18
CA HIS A 303 12.57 21.31 -29.52
C HIS A 303 13.44 21.59 -28.29
N SER A 304 14.40 20.70 -28.04
CA SER A 304 15.58 20.91 -27.19
C SER A 304 16.53 21.92 -27.83
N ASN A 305 16.07 23.14 -28.07
CA ASN A 305 16.89 24.25 -28.57
C ASN A 305 17.22 25.21 -27.42
N ASP A 306 17.80 24.70 -26.33
CA ASP A 306 18.87 25.40 -25.60
C ASP A 306 19.42 24.50 -24.47
N SER A 307 20.74 24.32 -24.46
CA SER A 307 21.60 24.12 -23.28
C SER A 307 21.01 23.53 -21.97
N GLY A 308 20.31 22.38 -22.04
CA GLY A 308 19.93 21.58 -20.87
C GLY A 308 19.18 20.31 -21.28
N ASN A 309 19.50 19.16 -20.67
CA ASN A 309 18.76 17.91 -20.86
C ASN A 309 17.34 18.06 -20.28
N VAL A 310 16.41 18.60 -21.06
CA VAL A 310 14.99 18.68 -20.69
C VAL A 310 14.43 17.26 -20.61
N LEU A 311 13.93 16.88 -19.44
CA LEU A 311 13.21 15.64 -19.22
C LEU A 311 11.70 15.93 -19.14
N TYR A 312 10.90 14.97 -19.55
CA TYR A 312 9.45 15.01 -19.46
C TYR A 312 8.96 13.87 -18.57
N GLU A 313 7.84 14.12 -17.90
CA GLU A 313 7.09 13.11 -17.15
C GLU A 313 5.76 12.89 -17.86
N VAL A 314 5.44 11.63 -18.16
CA VAL A 314 4.14 11.19 -18.66
C VAL A 314 3.45 10.42 -17.54
N MET A 315 2.31 10.93 -17.09
CA MET A 315 1.49 10.32 -16.04
C MET A 315 0.27 9.65 -16.66
N VAL A 316 0.00 8.41 -16.25
CA VAL A 316 -1.18 7.65 -16.68
C VAL A 316 -2.03 7.33 -15.45
N THR A 317 -3.32 7.69 -15.51
CA THR A 317 -4.31 7.39 -14.47
C THR A 317 -5.60 6.87 -15.07
N GLY A 318 -6.37 6.10 -14.31
CA GLY A 318 -7.68 5.60 -14.77
C GLY A 318 -8.69 6.73 -15.03
N ASN A 319 -8.67 7.79 -14.22
CA ASN A 319 -9.69 8.85 -14.26
C ASN A 319 -9.37 9.95 -15.28
N LEU A 320 -8.09 10.33 -15.42
CA LEU A 320 -7.67 11.48 -16.23
C LEU A 320 -6.96 11.08 -17.54
N GLY A 321 -6.74 9.79 -17.76
CA GLY A 321 -6.05 9.29 -18.95
C GLY A 321 -4.56 9.60 -18.95
N ILE A 322 -4.04 10.02 -20.10
CA ILE A 322 -2.62 10.32 -20.32
C ILE A 322 -2.38 11.82 -20.21
N GLN A 323 -1.56 12.21 -19.24
CA GLN A 323 -1.13 13.58 -19.02
C GLN A 323 0.40 13.65 -19.11
N TRP A 324 0.95 14.83 -19.37
CA TRP A 324 2.39 15.03 -19.41
C TRP A 324 2.77 16.41 -18.91
N ARG A 325 4.01 16.55 -18.45
CA ARG A 325 4.60 17.84 -18.06
C ARG A 325 6.11 17.82 -18.29
N GLN A 326 6.72 19.00 -18.37
CA GLN A 326 8.17 19.12 -18.23
C GLN A 326 8.57 18.77 -16.79
N LYS A 327 9.59 17.92 -16.65
CA LYS A 327 10.10 17.54 -15.33
C LYS A 327 10.76 18.76 -14.68
N PRO A 328 10.35 19.15 -13.46
CA PRO A 328 10.99 20.26 -12.78
C PRO A 328 12.44 19.93 -12.47
N ASN A 329 13.35 20.87 -12.76
CA ASN A 329 14.74 20.77 -12.32
C ASN A 329 14.77 20.86 -10.79
N VAL A 330 14.95 19.72 -10.13
CA VAL A 330 15.12 19.69 -8.67
C VAL A 330 16.51 20.24 -8.38
N VAL A 331 16.61 21.54 -8.07
CA VAL A 331 17.81 22.09 -7.45
C VAL A 331 17.85 21.49 -6.03
N PRO A 332 18.91 20.76 -5.64
CA PRO A 332 19.04 20.30 -4.28
C PRO A 332 19.14 21.53 -3.36
N VAL A 333 18.24 21.62 -2.37
CA VAL A 333 18.34 22.58 -1.27
C VAL A 333 19.27 22.04 -0.20
#